data_AF-A0A382AA61-F1
#
_entry.id   AF-A0A382AA61-F1
#
_cell.length_a   1.000
_cell.length_b   1.000
_cell.length_c   1.000
_cell.angle_alpha   90.00
_cell.angle_beta   90.00
_cell.angle_gamma   90.00
#
_symmetry.space_group_name_H-M   'P 1'
#
loop_
_entity.id
_entity.type
_entity.pdbx_description
1 polymer ?
#
loop_
_entity_poly.entity_id
_entity_poly.type
_entity_poly.pdbx_seq_one_letter_code
_entity_poly.pdbx_strand_id
1 'polypeptide(L)'
;MRAITGLSICLTLLGSTLVTSGEEVAVLQVDTAKDAAVSYDDVQRVLDAKCVNCHSGPKAARGLRLDSWESLTAGSDHGEAIIAFDARRSLLVELTTKLVGGPHPAEINSITLNEGEVSLVSDWINEGARSKNGEIPFAGADQLLYAANQSVAIVSVIDMETNMVVRNVDLQSLGFPENAWPHHIAVEPDGSHWYLSLIAANQILKFDSNNELVQSIDFVRPGLL
;
A
#
# COMPACT_ATOMS: atom_id res chain seq x y z
N MET A 1 60.23 -28.41 -60.25
CA MET A 1 59.05 -28.75 -59.43
C MET A 1 58.24 -27.46 -59.26
N ARG A 2 57.38 -27.10 -60.23
CA ARG A 2 55.89 -27.17 -60.25
C ARG A 2 55.26 -26.49 -59.01
N ALA A 3 54.87 -25.21 -59.02
CA ALA A 3 53.80 -24.49 -59.77
C ALA A 3 52.37 -24.92 -59.39
N ILE A 4 51.53 -23.95 -58.99
CA ILE A 4 50.06 -23.72 -59.17
C ILE A 4 49.69 -22.58 -58.17
N THR A 5 49.51 -21.29 -58.50
CA THR A 5 48.47 -20.53 -59.27
C THR A 5 47.05 -20.51 -58.68
N GLY A 6 46.51 -19.29 -58.51
CA GLY A 6 45.07 -18.95 -58.44
C GLY A 6 44.64 -18.36 -57.10
N LEU A 7 43.81 -17.33 -56.98
CA LEU A 7 43.03 -16.57 -57.95
C LEU A 7 42.56 -15.27 -57.25
N SER A 8 42.53 -14.19 -58.03
CA SER A 8 42.01 -12.86 -57.70
C SER A 8 40.50 -12.86 -57.42
N ILE A 9 40.00 -12.01 -56.52
CA ILE A 9 38.75 -11.24 -56.68
C ILE A 9 38.89 -9.96 -55.85
N CYS A 10 38.94 -8.83 -56.56
CA CYS A 10 38.73 -7.50 -56.04
C CYS A 10 37.22 -7.24 -56.10
N LEU A 11 36.57 -7.04 -54.94
CA LEU A 11 35.19 -6.58 -54.88
C LEU A 11 35.15 -5.25 -54.13
N THR A 12 34.97 -4.19 -54.90
CA THR A 12 34.72 -2.82 -54.47
C THR A 12 33.39 -2.74 -53.71
N LEU A 13 33.41 -2.46 -52.41
CA LEU A 13 32.23 -1.95 -51.72
C LEU A 13 32.24 -0.42 -51.76
N LEU A 14 31.23 0.15 -52.42
CA LEU A 14 30.91 1.57 -52.34
C LEU A 14 30.56 1.94 -50.90
N GLY A 15 31.18 3.01 -50.42
CA GLY A 15 30.84 3.62 -49.13
C GLY A 15 29.46 4.25 -49.19
N SER A 16 28.53 3.71 -48.41
CA SER A 16 27.30 4.39 -48.02
C SER A 16 27.54 5.04 -46.66
N THR A 17 27.71 6.36 -46.65
CA THR A 17 27.67 7.15 -45.42
C THR A 17 26.24 7.13 -44.88
N LEU A 18 26.01 6.36 -43.82
CA LEU A 18 24.80 6.53 -43.01
C LEU A 18 24.93 7.83 -42.23
N VAL A 19 24.13 8.83 -42.61
CA VAL A 19 23.85 9.98 -41.76
C VAL A 19 22.89 9.50 -40.69
N THR A 20 23.37 9.29 -39.47
CA THR A 20 22.50 9.09 -38.32
C THR A 20 22.04 10.47 -37.86
N SER A 21 20.78 10.82 -38.13
CA SER A 21 20.13 11.93 -37.43
C SER A 21 19.95 11.51 -35.98
N GLY A 22 20.90 11.92 -35.12
CA GLY A 22 20.75 11.83 -33.69
C GLY A 22 19.66 12.79 -33.26
N GLU A 23 18.45 12.27 -33.06
CA GLU A 23 17.41 12.99 -32.34
C GLU A 23 17.81 12.92 -30.86
N GLU A 24 18.30 14.03 -30.34
CA GLU A 24 18.65 14.20 -28.93
C GLU A 24 17.36 14.04 -28.11
N VAL A 25 17.18 12.86 -27.52
CA VAL A 25 16.06 12.58 -26.64
C VAL A 25 16.23 13.44 -25.40
N ALA A 26 15.45 14.52 -25.32
CA ALA A 26 15.36 15.36 -24.14
C ALA A 26 14.89 14.49 -22.98
N VAL A 27 15.84 14.12 -22.11
CA VAL A 27 15.55 13.45 -20.85
C VAL A 27 14.78 14.45 -19.99
N LEU A 28 13.47 14.24 -19.87
CA LEU A 28 12.66 14.93 -18.88
C LEU A 28 13.26 14.64 -17.52
N GLN A 29 13.88 15.65 -16.90
CA GLN A 29 14.25 15.58 -15.50
C GLN A 29 12.96 15.46 -14.70
N VAL A 30 12.69 14.25 -14.21
CA VAL A 30 11.70 14.04 -13.16
C VAL A 30 12.26 14.69 -11.92
N ASP A 31 11.61 15.76 -11.49
CA ASP A 31 11.91 16.49 -10.27
C ASP A 31 11.77 15.52 -9.10
N THR A 32 12.91 15.07 -8.57
CA THR A 32 13.01 14.16 -7.41
C THR A 32 12.85 15.00 -6.15
N ALA A 33 11.66 15.58 -5.97
CA ALA A 33 11.33 16.42 -4.82
C ALA A 33 10.30 15.76 -3.89
N LYS A 34 10.29 14.41 -3.81
CA LYS A 34 9.54 13.65 -2.81
C LYS A 34 10.48 12.77 -1.97
N ASP A 35 11.54 13.34 -1.42
CA ASP A 35 12.61 12.59 -0.72
C ASP A 35 12.54 12.67 0.82
N ALA A 36 11.52 13.33 1.40
CA ALA A 36 11.31 13.31 2.85
C ALA A 36 9.97 12.64 3.19
N ALA A 37 10.03 11.59 4.03
CA ALA A 37 8.85 10.95 4.60
C ALA A 37 8.02 11.97 5.40
N VAL A 38 6.70 11.83 5.37
CA VAL A 38 5.78 12.71 6.10
C VAL A 38 5.96 12.52 7.61
N SER A 39 6.26 13.61 8.31
CA SER A 39 6.45 13.58 9.76
C SER A 39 5.11 13.51 10.49
N TYR A 40 5.03 12.69 11.55
CA TYR A 40 3.89 12.72 12.45
C TYR A 40 3.66 14.09 13.09
N ASP A 41 4.71 14.88 13.32
CA ASP A 41 4.55 16.24 13.86
C ASP A 41 3.74 17.13 12.90
N ASP A 42 3.85 16.94 11.58
CA ASP A 42 3.07 17.68 10.58
C ASP A 42 1.60 17.25 10.62
N VAL A 43 1.35 15.95 10.73
CA VAL A 43 0.00 15.38 10.90
C VAL A 43 -0.64 15.86 12.20
N GLN A 44 0.08 15.80 13.33
CA GLN A 44 -0.43 16.23 14.64
C GLN A 44 -0.82 17.71 14.61
N ARG A 45 -0.05 18.60 13.96
CA ARG A 45 -0.43 20.02 13.84
C ARG A 45 -1.77 20.22 13.11
N VAL A 46 -2.06 19.40 12.11
CA VAL A 46 -3.36 19.42 11.41
C VAL A 46 -4.48 18.93 12.33
N LEU A 47 -4.25 17.81 13.05
CA LEU A 47 -5.21 17.25 14.00
C LEU A 47 -5.48 18.20 15.18
N ASP A 48 -4.47 18.84 15.73
CA ASP A 48 -4.57 19.83 16.80
C ASP A 48 -5.46 21.00 16.40
N ALA A 49 -5.26 21.51 15.19
CA ALA A 49 -5.98 22.67 14.70
C ALA A 49 -7.48 22.41 14.45
N LYS A 50 -7.87 21.16 14.14
CA LYS A 50 -9.19 20.88 13.54
C LYS A 50 -9.98 19.75 14.18
N CYS A 51 -9.33 18.83 14.89
CA CYS A 51 -9.94 17.59 15.37
C CYS A 51 -9.88 17.45 16.90
N VAL A 52 -8.74 17.76 17.50
CA VAL A 52 -8.45 17.56 18.93
C VAL A 52 -9.45 18.24 19.86
N ASN A 53 -10.05 19.36 19.44
CA ASN A 53 -11.03 20.08 20.25
C ASN A 53 -12.26 19.22 20.61
N CYS A 54 -12.62 18.24 19.77
CA CYS A 54 -13.69 17.27 20.04
C CYS A 54 -13.16 15.86 20.31
N HIS A 55 -11.94 15.54 19.86
CA HIS A 55 -11.34 14.22 19.88
C HIS A 55 -10.09 14.17 20.79
N SER A 56 -10.23 14.62 22.04
CA SER A 56 -9.14 14.55 23.03
C SER A 56 -9.62 14.22 24.43
N GLY A 57 -8.71 13.66 25.22
CA GLY A 57 -8.95 13.33 26.62
C GLY A 57 -10.12 12.34 26.86
N PRO A 58 -10.65 12.28 28.09
CA PRO A 58 -11.64 11.27 28.48
C PRO A 58 -13.04 11.45 27.89
N LYS A 59 -13.33 12.60 27.26
CA LYS A 59 -14.63 12.93 26.65
C LYS A 59 -14.57 12.99 25.13
N ALA A 60 -13.51 12.44 24.55
CA ALA A 60 -13.33 12.40 23.12
C ALA A 60 -14.55 11.76 22.44
N ALA A 61 -15.03 12.39 21.37
CA ALA A 61 -16.20 11.90 20.65
C ALA A 61 -15.98 10.47 20.15
N ARG A 62 -16.90 9.56 20.49
CA ARG A 62 -16.84 8.12 20.15
C ARG A 62 -15.56 7.42 20.63
N GLY A 63 -14.96 7.92 21.71
CA GLY A 63 -13.72 7.36 22.26
C GLY A 63 -12.48 7.59 21.39
N LEU A 64 -12.62 8.21 20.21
CA LEU A 64 -11.50 8.47 19.29
C LEU A 64 -10.68 9.64 19.79
N ARG A 65 -9.47 9.36 20.26
CA ARG A 65 -8.50 10.36 20.73
C ARG A 65 -7.43 10.61 19.65
N LEU A 66 -7.23 11.88 19.29
CA LEU A 66 -6.36 12.36 18.21
C LEU A 66 -5.25 13.29 18.71
N ASP A 67 -5.05 13.36 20.03
CA ASP A 67 -4.09 14.22 20.73
C ASP A 67 -2.71 13.57 20.92
N SER A 68 -2.54 12.31 20.52
CA SER A 68 -1.24 11.65 20.45
C SER A 68 -1.23 10.48 19.48
N TRP A 69 -0.03 10.05 19.06
CA TRP A 69 0.14 8.92 18.14
C TRP A 69 -0.35 7.62 18.76
N GLU A 70 -0.03 7.41 20.04
CA GLU A 70 -0.41 6.25 20.83
C GLU A 70 -1.93 6.18 20.99
N SER A 71 -2.59 7.33 21.16
CA SER A 71 -4.04 7.38 21.31
C SER A 71 -4.77 7.19 19.98
N LEU A 72 -4.24 7.75 18.89
CA LEU A 72 -4.80 7.56 17.54
C LEU A 72 -4.69 6.09 17.10
N THR A 73 -3.54 5.46 17.37
CA THR A 73 -3.27 4.06 16.99
C THR A 73 -4.03 3.07 17.87
N ALA A 74 -4.38 3.43 19.10
CA ALA A 74 -5.27 2.63 19.95
C ALA A 74 -6.72 2.54 19.44
N GLY A 75 -7.10 3.38 18.45
CA GLY A 75 -8.42 3.35 17.84
C GLY A 75 -9.50 4.10 18.61
N SER A 76 -10.74 3.65 18.46
CA SER A 76 -11.95 4.26 19.00
C SER A 76 -12.88 3.21 19.61
N ASP A 77 -14.07 3.64 20.05
CA ASP A 77 -15.14 2.71 20.48
C ASP A 77 -15.60 1.74 19.35
N HIS A 78 -15.16 1.98 18.12
CA HIS A 78 -15.56 1.24 16.92
C HIS A 78 -14.39 0.52 16.22
N GLY A 79 -13.22 0.40 16.86
CA GLY A 79 -12.04 -0.23 16.29
C GLY A 79 -11.03 0.78 15.76
N GLU A 80 -10.17 0.34 14.85
CA GLU A 80 -9.07 1.14 14.32
C GLU A 80 -9.57 2.38 13.54
N ALA A 81 -8.89 3.51 13.77
CA ALA A 81 -9.10 4.71 12.96
C ALA A 81 -8.22 4.72 11.70
N ILE A 82 -7.10 4.00 11.76
CA ILE A 82 -6.09 3.95 10.70
C ILE A 82 -5.66 2.51 10.46
N ILE A 83 -5.40 2.19 9.20
CA ILE A 83 -4.81 0.93 8.76
C ILE A 83 -3.48 1.29 8.11
N ALA A 84 -2.37 0.86 8.71
CA ALA A 84 -1.04 1.20 8.21
C ALA A 84 -0.85 0.73 6.76
N PHE A 85 -0.28 1.62 5.95
CA PHE A 85 -0.13 1.53 4.49
C PHE A 85 -1.43 1.29 3.71
N ASP A 86 -2.59 1.69 4.24
CA ASP A 86 -3.86 1.69 3.51
C ASP A 86 -4.73 2.91 3.91
N ALA A 87 -4.32 4.09 3.45
CA ALA A 87 -5.09 5.32 3.70
C ALA A 87 -6.49 5.25 3.10
N ARG A 88 -6.63 4.61 1.93
CA ARG A 88 -7.90 4.49 1.21
C ARG A 88 -8.97 3.77 2.03
N ARG A 89 -8.59 2.81 2.89
CA ARG A 89 -9.51 2.05 3.74
C ARG A 89 -9.43 2.43 5.21
N SER A 90 -8.63 3.45 5.55
CA SER A 90 -8.58 3.99 6.90
C SER A 90 -9.80 4.85 7.17
N LEU A 91 -10.53 4.53 8.25
CA LEU A 91 -11.74 5.24 8.64
C LEU A 91 -11.48 6.75 8.85
N LEU A 92 -10.31 7.12 9.38
CA LEU A 92 -9.92 8.52 9.57
C LEU A 92 -10.04 9.32 8.27
N VAL A 93 -9.49 8.81 7.17
CA VAL A 93 -9.52 9.46 5.84
C VAL A 93 -10.91 9.40 5.23
N GLU A 94 -11.64 8.30 5.43
CA GLU A 94 -13.02 8.19 4.97
C GLU A 94 -13.91 9.28 5.60
N LEU A 95 -13.80 9.50 6.91
CA LEU A 95 -14.63 10.47 7.63
C LEU A 95 -14.21 11.93 7.36
N THR A 96 -13.00 12.18 6.84
CA THR A 96 -12.63 13.54 6.39
C THR A 96 -13.30 13.93 5.07
N THR A 97 -13.81 12.95 4.31
CA THR A 97 -14.36 13.17 2.97
C THR A 97 -15.86 12.85 2.86
N LYS A 98 -16.44 12.17 3.87
CA LYS A 98 -17.86 11.78 3.90
C LYS A 98 -18.63 12.47 5.03
N LEU A 99 -19.93 12.63 4.84
CA LEU A 99 -20.87 13.02 5.90
C LEU A 99 -21.19 11.79 6.75
N VAL A 100 -21.18 11.94 8.08
CA VAL A 100 -21.22 10.80 9.00
C VAL A 100 -22.59 10.64 9.70
N GLY A 101 -23.54 11.53 9.42
CA GLY A 101 -24.87 11.53 10.02
C GLY A 101 -24.87 11.98 11.49
N GLY A 102 -23.98 12.91 11.85
CA GLY A 102 -23.77 13.41 13.20
C GLY A 102 -22.99 14.74 13.24
N PRO A 103 -22.67 15.31 14.42
CA PRO A 103 -21.95 16.58 14.49
C PRO A 103 -20.46 16.43 14.17
N HIS A 104 -20.11 16.25 12.89
CA HIS A 104 -18.75 16.34 12.35
C HIS A 104 -18.54 17.69 11.65
N PRO A 105 -17.32 18.22 11.46
CA PRO A 105 -17.12 19.60 11.03
C PRO A 105 -17.92 20.05 9.79
N ALA A 106 -18.05 19.18 8.77
CA ALA A 106 -18.85 19.46 7.59
C ALA A 106 -20.36 19.62 7.88
N GLU A 107 -20.86 18.96 8.93
CA GLU A 107 -22.29 18.92 9.30
C GLU A 107 -22.68 20.03 10.27
N ILE A 108 -21.70 20.63 10.96
CA ILE A 108 -21.92 21.73 11.91
C ILE A 108 -21.34 23.06 11.42
N ASN A 109 -20.96 23.16 10.14
CA ASN A 109 -20.33 24.34 9.53
C ASN A 109 -19.06 24.80 10.28
N SER A 110 -18.25 23.84 10.74
CA SER A 110 -16.94 24.09 11.33
C SER A 110 -15.83 23.89 10.29
N ILE A 111 -14.59 24.16 10.68
CA ILE A 111 -13.42 24.04 9.82
C ILE A 111 -13.18 22.57 9.42
N THR A 112 -13.10 22.32 8.10
CA THR A 112 -12.76 21.01 7.54
C THR A 112 -11.29 20.96 7.13
N LEU A 113 -10.79 19.75 6.85
CA LEU A 113 -9.55 19.62 6.11
C LEU A 113 -9.72 20.19 4.70
N ASN A 114 -8.67 20.79 4.17
CA ASN A 114 -8.53 21.06 2.74
C ASN A 114 -7.86 19.86 2.04
N GLU A 115 -7.85 19.87 0.71
CA GLU A 115 -7.28 18.77 -0.09
C GLU A 115 -5.82 18.45 0.27
N GLY A 116 -4.98 19.47 0.48
CA GLY A 116 -3.58 19.28 0.84
C GLY A 116 -3.38 18.62 2.20
N GLU A 117 -4.23 18.95 3.18
CA GLU A 117 -4.21 18.31 4.50
C GLU A 117 -4.74 16.87 4.46
N VAL A 118 -5.78 16.60 3.64
CA VAL A 118 -6.23 15.22 3.39
C VAL A 118 -5.11 14.40 2.75
N SER A 119 -4.39 14.98 1.77
CA SER A 119 -3.23 14.34 1.16
C SER A 119 -2.10 14.11 2.16
N LEU A 120 -1.80 15.07 3.04
CA LEU A 120 -0.78 14.91 4.09
C LEU A 120 -1.08 13.71 5.00
N VAL A 121 -2.31 13.62 5.51
CA VAL A 121 -2.73 12.51 6.38
C VAL A 121 -2.72 11.18 5.61
N SER A 122 -3.17 11.19 4.36
CA SER A 122 -3.21 10.00 3.51
C SER A 122 -1.81 9.49 3.18
N ASP A 123 -0.89 10.38 2.81
CA ASP A 123 0.50 10.01 2.51
C ASP A 123 1.20 9.46 3.74
N TRP A 124 1.04 10.10 4.90
CA TRP A 124 1.57 9.59 6.17
C TRP A 124 1.06 8.17 6.48
N ILE A 125 -0.23 7.89 6.31
CA ILE A 125 -0.78 6.54 6.51
C ILE A 125 -0.20 5.56 5.48
N ASN A 126 -0.14 5.94 4.21
CA ASN A 126 0.42 5.13 3.13
C ASN A 126 1.92 4.82 3.34
N GLU A 127 2.65 5.68 4.05
CA GLU A 127 4.05 5.47 4.44
C GLU A 127 4.23 4.64 5.73
N GLY A 128 3.12 4.12 6.28
CA GLY A 128 3.10 3.23 7.43
C GLY A 128 2.65 3.89 8.74
N ALA A 129 2.05 5.09 8.68
CA ALA A 129 1.53 5.82 9.83
C ALA A 129 2.55 5.96 10.97
N ARG A 130 3.80 6.27 10.63
CA ARG A 130 4.93 6.18 11.56
C ARG A 130 4.82 7.18 12.69
N SER A 131 5.25 6.79 13.89
CA SER A 131 5.44 7.71 15.01
C SER A 131 6.58 8.69 14.72
N LYS A 132 6.74 9.70 15.58
CA LYS A 132 7.88 10.64 15.52
C LYS A 132 9.24 9.94 15.50
N ASN A 133 9.33 8.76 16.13
CA ASN A 133 10.57 7.98 16.23
C ASN A 133 10.67 6.89 15.15
N GLY A 134 9.73 6.84 14.21
CA GLY A 134 9.74 5.90 13.08
C GLY A 134 9.04 4.56 13.35
N GLU A 135 8.40 4.39 14.51
CA GLU A 135 7.65 3.18 14.87
C GLU A 135 6.41 3.05 13.98
N ILE A 136 6.17 1.85 13.43
CA ILE A 136 4.95 1.53 12.68
C ILE A 136 3.95 0.96 13.69
N PRO A 137 2.68 1.40 13.69
CA PRO A 137 1.71 0.86 14.62
C PRO A 137 1.49 -0.62 14.33
N PHE A 138 1.26 -1.40 15.39
CA PHE A 138 0.99 -2.84 15.31
C PHE A 138 2.14 -3.71 14.79
N ALA A 139 3.35 -3.17 14.61
CA ALA A 139 4.51 -3.93 14.14
C ALA A 139 4.92 -5.09 15.07
N GLY A 140 4.47 -5.08 16.34
CA GLY A 140 4.66 -6.16 17.31
C GLY A 140 3.42 -7.02 17.55
N ALA A 141 2.42 -7.00 16.66
CA ALA A 141 1.26 -7.87 16.78
C ALA A 141 1.63 -9.32 16.40
N ASP A 142 1.46 -10.24 17.35
CA ASP A 142 1.90 -11.63 17.19
C ASP A 142 0.74 -12.58 16.86
N GLN A 143 -0.46 -12.33 17.39
CA GLN A 143 -1.62 -13.20 17.25
C GLN A 143 -2.51 -12.76 16.10
N LEU A 144 -2.10 -13.09 14.87
CA LEU A 144 -2.76 -12.60 13.67
C LEU A 144 -3.81 -13.58 13.11
N LEU A 145 -4.94 -13.03 12.67
CA LEU A 145 -5.96 -13.68 11.87
C LEU A 145 -5.97 -13.08 10.47
N TYR A 146 -6.07 -13.92 9.45
CA TYR A 146 -6.13 -13.49 8.05
C TYR A 146 -7.51 -13.76 7.47
N ALA A 147 -8.16 -12.72 6.95
CA ALA A 147 -9.49 -12.79 6.34
C ALA A 147 -9.41 -12.47 4.84
N ALA A 148 -9.76 -13.43 4.00
CA ALA A 148 -9.83 -13.24 2.55
C ALA A 148 -11.12 -12.49 2.16
N ASN A 149 -10.99 -11.25 1.70
CA ASN A 149 -12.09 -10.46 1.18
C ASN A 149 -12.26 -10.74 -0.32
N GLN A 150 -12.90 -11.86 -0.62
CA GLN A 150 -12.97 -12.44 -1.97
C GLN A 150 -13.45 -11.46 -3.05
N SER A 151 -14.45 -10.63 -2.78
CA SER A 151 -15.06 -9.74 -3.77
C SER A 151 -14.25 -8.50 -4.12
N VAL A 152 -13.20 -8.19 -3.36
CA VAL A 152 -12.46 -6.91 -3.46
C VAL A 152 -10.94 -7.09 -3.57
N ALA A 153 -10.47 -8.32 -3.79
CA ALA A 153 -9.05 -8.67 -3.95
C ALA A 153 -8.14 -8.16 -2.82
N ILE A 154 -8.58 -8.33 -1.58
CA ILE A 154 -7.84 -7.93 -0.36
C ILE A 154 -7.78 -9.11 0.60
N VAL A 155 -6.70 -9.18 1.38
CA VAL A 155 -6.66 -9.93 2.65
C VAL A 155 -6.52 -8.94 3.79
N SER A 156 -7.44 -8.98 4.76
CA SER A 156 -7.30 -8.22 6.00
C SER A 156 -6.52 -9.04 7.02
N VAL A 157 -5.52 -8.42 7.63
CA VAL A 157 -4.74 -8.97 8.74
C VAL A 157 -5.26 -8.32 10.01
N ILE A 158 -5.73 -9.15 10.93
CA ILE A 158 -6.44 -8.74 12.14
C ILE A 158 -5.61 -9.18 13.34
N ASP A 159 -5.31 -8.26 14.24
CA ASP A 159 -4.74 -8.62 15.54
C ASP A 159 -5.85 -9.17 16.44
N MET A 160 -5.71 -10.40 16.91
CA MET A 160 -6.71 -11.08 17.72
C MET A 160 -6.75 -10.58 19.17
N GLU A 161 -5.71 -9.90 19.65
CA GLU A 161 -5.73 -9.30 20.98
C GLU A 161 -6.65 -8.08 21.01
N THR A 162 -6.50 -7.20 20.01
CA THR A 162 -7.26 -5.95 19.92
C THR A 162 -8.53 -6.05 19.07
N ASN A 163 -8.66 -7.12 18.27
CA ASN A 163 -9.69 -7.31 17.24
C ASN A 163 -9.72 -6.19 16.17
N MET A 164 -8.58 -5.57 15.91
CA MET A 164 -8.44 -4.49 14.93
C MET A 164 -7.81 -4.98 13.63
N VAL A 165 -8.21 -4.39 12.50
CA VAL A 165 -7.52 -4.59 11.22
C VAL A 165 -6.20 -3.82 11.24
N VAL A 166 -5.09 -4.53 11.38
CA VAL A 166 -3.76 -3.91 11.51
C VAL A 166 -3.06 -3.72 10.17
N ARG A 167 -3.46 -4.48 9.14
CA ARG A 167 -2.92 -4.40 7.78
C ARG A 167 -3.95 -4.88 6.77
N ASN A 168 -3.94 -4.29 5.57
CA ASN A 168 -4.56 -4.88 4.39
C ASN A 168 -3.48 -5.23 3.36
N VAL A 169 -3.56 -6.43 2.81
CA VAL A 169 -2.77 -6.87 1.66
C VAL A 169 -3.63 -6.66 0.43
N ASP A 170 -3.37 -5.57 -0.29
CA ASP A 170 -4.09 -5.21 -1.51
C ASP A 170 -3.46 -5.92 -2.72
N LEU A 171 -4.13 -6.93 -3.25
CA LEU A 171 -3.61 -7.73 -4.35
C LEU A 171 -3.53 -6.93 -5.66
N GLN A 172 -4.37 -5.89 -5.83
CA GLN A 172 -4.30 -5.05 -7.01
C GLN A 172 -3.03 -4.21 -7.04
N SER A 173 -2.56 -3.79 -5.87
CA SER A 173 -1.27 -3.11 -5.72
C SER A 173 -0.08 -4.02 -6.04
N LEU A 174 -0.30 -5.35 -6.00
CA LEU A 174 0.67 -6.37 -6.41
C LEU A 174 0.52 -6.81 -7.88
N GLY A 175 -0.36 -6.16 -8.64
CA GLY A 175 -0.58 -6.43 -10.07
C GLY A 175 -1.63 -7.49 -10.38
N PHE A 176 -2.37 -7.99 -9.38
CA PHE A 176 -3.48 -8.92 -9.61
C PHE A 176 -4.77 -8.17 -9.97
N PRO A 177 -5.68 -8.77 -10.76
CA PRO A 177 -6.92 -8.10 -11.12
C PRO A 177 -7.89 -8.03 -9.93
N GLU A 178 -8.84 -7.10 -9.97
CA GLU A 178 -9.91 -6.96 -8.95
C GLU A 178 -10.70 -8.26 -8.72
N ASN A 179 -10.83 -9.10 -9.75
CA ASN A 179 -11.48 -10.40 -9.67
C ASN A 179 -10.52 -11.56 -9.37
N ALA A 180 -9.35 -11.32 -8.77
CA ALA A 180 -8.41 -12.38 -8.38
C ALA A 180 -9.01 -13.42 -7.42
N TRP A 181 -10.04 -13.02 -6.66
CA TRP A 181 -10.82 -13.85 -5.73
C TRP A 181 -9.93 -14.62 -4.74
N PRO A 182 -9.29 -13.91 -3.79
CA PRO A 182 -8.63 -14.56 -2.67
C PRO A 182 -9.64 -15.45 -1.94
N HIS A 183 -9.27 -16.71 -1.66
CA HIS A 183 -10.22 -17.70 -1.18
C HIS A 183 -9.75 -18.43 0.07
N HIS A 184 -8.70 -19.26 -0.03
CA HIS A 184 -8.22 -20.05 1.09
C HIS A 184 -6.86 -19.54 1.56
N ILE A 185 -6.68 -19.53 2.89
CA ILE A 185 -5.46 -19.11 3.54
C ILE A 185 -4.95 -20.26 4.41
N ALA A 186 -3.64 -20.52 4.33
CA ALA A 186 -2.92 -21.41 5.22
C ALA A 186 -1.70 -20.67 5.79
N VAL A 187 -1.41 -20.87 7.07
CA VAL A 187 -0.28 -20.21 7.76
C VAL A 187 0.65 -21.31 8.28
N GLU A 188 1.96 -21.12 8.13
CA GLU A 188 2.94 -22.03 8.73
C GLU A 188 2.80 -22.03 10.27
N PRO A 189 3.00 -23.18 10.95
CA PRO A 189 2.88 -23.24 12.41
C PRO A 189 3.82 -22.28 13.16
N ASP A 190 4.94 -21.88 12.55
CA ASP A 190 5.91 -20.93 13.11
C ASP A 190 5.60 -19.47 12.75
N GLY A 191 4.54 -19.21 11.98
CA GLY A 191 4.16 -17.87 11.54
C GLY A 191 5.11 -17.23 10.52
N SER A 192 6.14 -17.95 10.06
CA SER A 192 7.16 -17.38 9.15
C SER A 192 6.60 -17.02 7.78
N HIS A 193 5.57 -17.74 7.33
CA HIS A 193 4.94 -17.55 6.04
C HIS A 193 3.46 -17.89 6.09
N TRP A 194 2.72 -17.32 5.15
CA TRP A 194 1.35 -17.70 4.86
C TRP A 194 1.12 -17.78 3.36
N TYR A 195 0.07 -18.52 2.99
CA TYR A 195 -0.25 -18.87 1.62
C TYR A 195 -1.67 -18.47 1.31
N LEU A 196 -1.89 -18.02 0.08
CA LEU A 196 -3.20 -17.57 -0.40
C LEU A 196 -3.50 -18.23 -1.74
N SER A 197 -4.66 -18.88 -1.85
CA SER A 197 -5.17 -19.32 -3.15
C SER A 197 -5.98 -18.20 -3.82
N LEU A 198 -5.63 -17.93 -5.08
CA LEU A 198 -6.38 -17.05 -5.97
C LEU A 198 -7.14 -17.91 -6.97
N ILE A 199 -8.44 -18.11 -6.71
CA ILE A 199 -9.19 -19.09 -7.48
C ILE A 199 -9.41 -18.62 -8.91
N ALA A 200 -9.56 -17.34 -9.21
CA ALA A 200 -9.72 -16.88 -10.60
C ALA A 200 -8.41 -16.85 -11.37
N ALA A 201 -7.33 -16.45 -10.69
CA ALA A 201 -6.01 -16.26 -11.28
C ALA A 201 -5.23 -17.56 -11.47
N ASN A 202 -5.73 -18.71 -10.97
CA ASN A 202 -5.04 -20.00 -11.03
C ASN A 202 -3.66 -19.95 -10.35
N GLN A 203 -3.55 -19.26 -9.22
CA GLN A 203 -2.27 -19.05 -8.55
C GLN A 203 -2.36 -19.30 -7.05
N ILE A 204 -1.25 -19.77 -6.48
CA ILE A 204 -0.99 -19.79 -5.06
C ILE A 204 0.12 -18.79 -4.79
N LEU A 205 -0.15 -17.85 -3.90
CA LEU A 205 0.81 -16.86 -3.44
C LEU A 205 1.39 -17.29 -2.11
N LYS A 206 2.67 -17.02 -1.90
CA LYS A 206 3.37 -17.17 -0.62
C LYS A 206 3.84 -15.81 -0.16
N PHE A 207 3.51 -15.46 1.06
CA PHE A 207 3.90 -14.23 1.74
C PHE A 207 4.78 -14.55 2.95
N ASP A 208 5.66 -13.62 3.31
CA ASP A 208 6.39 -13.68 4.58
C ASP A 208 5.56 -13.12 5.76
N SER A 209 6.13 -13.10 6.96
CA SER A 209 5.50 -12.55 8.17
C SER A 209 5.29 -11.03 8.12
N ASN A 210 5.98 -10.32 7.23
CA ASN A 210 5.78 -8.88 6.99
C ASN A 210 4.67 -8.62 5.96
N ASN A 211 4.05 -9.69 5.43
CA ASN A 211 3.05 -9.67 4.38
C ASN A 211 3.60 -9.23 3.02
N GLU A 212 4.89 -9.44 2.78
CA GLU A 212 5.53 -9.24 1.50
C GLU A 212 5.39 -10.50 0.63
N LEU A 213 5.03 -10.33 -0.65
CA LEU A 213 4.92 -11.43 -1.60
C LEU A 213 6.32 -11.96 -1.93
N VAL A 214 6.62 -13.19 -1.53
CA VAL A 214 7.94 -13.81 -1.76
C VAL A 214 7.93 -14.87 -2.86
N GLN A 215 6.77 -15.43 -3.20
CA GLN A 215 6.64 -16.40 -4.29
C GLN A 215 5.22 -16.41 -4.87
N SER A 216 5.13 -16.61 -6.18
CA SER A 216 3.88 -16.97 -6.87
C SER A 216 4.08 -18.28 -7.62
N ILE A 217 3.09 -19.16 -7.55
CA ILE A 217 3.11 -20.48 -8.21
C ILE A 217 1.81 -20.63 -9.00
N ASP A 218 1.94 -20.95 -10.28
CA ASP A 218 0.79 -21.30 -11.11
C ASP A 218 0.23 -22.66 -10.70
N PHE A 219 -1.09 -22.71 -10.49
CA PHE A 219 -1.84 -23.90 -10.18
C PHE A 219 -2.80 -24.22 -11.31
N VAL A 220 -2.56 -25.33 -12.02
CA VAL A 220 -3.48 -25.80 -13.05
C VAL A 220 -4.74 -26.34 -12.37
N ARG A 221 -5.87 -25.64 -12.53
CA ARG A 221 -7.17 -26.23 -12.19
C ARG A 221 -7.36 -27.49 -13.05
N PRO A 222 -7.53 -28.68 -12.45
CA PRO A 222 -8.07 -29.80 -13.20
C PRO A 222 -9.40 -29.31 -13.75
N GLY A 223 -9.55 -29.27 -15.08
CA GLY A 223 -10.78 -28.78 -15.68
C GLY A 223 -11.98 -29.49 -15.03
N LEU A 224 -13.07 -28.74 -14.79
CA LEU A 224 -14.35 -29.42 -14.57
C LEU A 224 -14.62 -30.22 -15.84
N LEU A 225 -14.58 -31.55 -15.73
CA LEU A 225 -15.11 -32.46 -16.74
C LEU A 225 -16.61 -32.23 -16.92
#